data_AF-A0A166AVX7-F1
#
_entry.id   AF-A0A166AVX7-F1
#
_cell.length_a   1.000
_cell.length_b   1.000
_cell.length_c   1.000
_cell.angle_alpha   90.00
_cell.angle_beta   90.00
_cell.angle_gamma   90.00
#
_symmetry.space_group_name_H-M   'P 1'
#
loop_
_entity.id
_entity.type
_entity.pdbx_description
1 polymer ?
#
loop_
_entity_poly.entity_id
_entity_poly.type
_entity_poly.pdbx_seq_one_letter_code
_entity_poly.pdbx_strand_id
1 'polypeptide(L)'
;MYALFTHEKSIVILILFAIILLTDLVDGYLARKWKVESDLGARLDIFGDSLLAILSALVLVYLNIISFLYPLIILYKLFEFLLSSKYLKDLPSSKNFLYFDIMGKNAGILSMFVPGILAFVYIFIPIYLILVVNVLLVLITLMAIVSSVSRLYRLFKQLFFL
;
A
#
# COMPACT_ATOMS: atom_id res chain seq x y z
N MET A 1 7.91 -26.13 -10.35
CA MET A 1 7.21 -24.99 -10.98
C MET A 1 5.75 -24.86 -10.52
N TYR A 2 4.97 -25.95 -10.45
CA TYR A 2 3.70 -26.02 -9.69
C TYR A 2 3.87 -26.31 -8.18
N ALA A 3 5.08 -26.63 -7.74
CA ALA A 3 5.35 -27.24 -6.42
C ALA A 3 5.17 -26.32 -5.19
N LEU A 4 5.04 -25.01 -5.39
CA LEU A 4 4.81 -24.04 -4.30
C LEU A 4 3.32 -23.90 -3.98
N PHE A 5 2.44 -24.38 -4.87
CA PHE A 5 0.98 -24.23 -4.80
C PHE A 5 0.31 -25.61 -4.92
N THR A 6 0.65 -26.54 -4.02
CA THR A 6 -0.37 -27.52 -3.61
C THR A 6 -1.44 -26.74 -2.84
N HIS A 7 -2.73 -27.02 -3.05
CA HIS A 7 -3.84 -26.29 -2.40
C HIS A 7 -3.58 -26.02 -0.90
N GLU A 8 -2.96 -26.98 -0.20
CA GLU A 8 -2.58 -26.86 1.20
C GLU A 8 -1.58 -25.72 1.49
N LYS A 9 -0.52 -25.58 0.68
CA LYS A 9 0.50 -24.53 0.87
C LYS A 9 -0.07 -23.14 0.62
N SER A 10 -0.97 -23.02 -0.35
CA SER A 10 -1.64 -21.77 -0.71
C SER A 10 -2.53 -21.22 0.40
N ILE A 11 -3.24 -22.12 1.09
CA ILE A 11 -4.10 -21.76 2.23
C ILE A 11 -3.25 -21.30 3.42
N VAL A 12 -2.12 -21.97 3.70
CA VAL A 12 -1.20 -21.54 4.76
C VAL A 12 -0.65 -20.14 4.50
N ILE A 13 -0.29 -19.82 3.26
CA ILE A 13 0.20 -18.48 2.87
C ILE A 13 -0.88 -17.42 3.09
N LEU A 14 -2.14 -17.70 2.73
CA LEU A 14 -3.25 -16.78 2.99
C LEU A 14 -3.50 -16.54 4.48
N ILE A 15 -3.45 -17.59 5.30
CA ILE A 15 -3.63 -17.49 6.75
C ILE A 15 -2.51 -16.64 7.34
N LEU A 16 -1.26 -16.88 6.95
CA LEU A 16 -0.12 -16.07 7.38
C LEU A 16 -0.27 -14.61 6.97
N PHE A 17 -0.67 -14.35 5.71
CA PHE A 17 -0.92 -13.00 5.24
C PHE A 17 -2.01 -12.29 6.05
N ALA A 18 -3.12 -12.98 6.35
CA ALA A 18 -4.20 -12.45 7.18
C ALA A 18 -3.74 -12.15 8.61
N ILE A 19 -2.92 -13.02 9.21
CA ILE A 19 -2.34 -12.79 10.55
C ILE A 19 -1.44 -11.55 10.54
N ILE A 20 -0.59 -11.39 9.52
CA ILE A 20 0.29 -10.22 9.38
C ILE A 20 -0.55 -8.94 9.30
N LEU A 21 -1.56 -8.91 8.40
CA LEU A 21 -2.46 -7.76 8.28
C LEU A 21 -3.18 -7.44 9.59
N LEU A 22 -3.67 -8.45 10.31
CA LEU A 22 -4.35 -8.23 11.59
C LEU A 22 -3.40 -7.72 12.66
N THR A 23 -2.15 -8.18 12.67
CA THR A 23 -1.14 -7.76 13.64
C THR A 23 -0.84 -6.27 13.48
N ASP A 24 -0.69 -5.82 12.23
CA ASP A 24 -0.42 -4.43 11.84
C ASP A 24 -1.60 -3.46 12.10
N LEU A 25 -2.83 -3.99 12.09
CA LEU A 25 -3.99 -3.22 12.56
C LEU A 25 -3.99 -3.08 14.10
N VAL A 26 -3.54 -4.12 14.80
CA VAL A 26 -3.58 -4.20 16.26
C VAL A 26 -2.48 -3.35 16.90
N ASP A 27 -1.25 -3.38 16.42
CA ASP A 27 -0.16 -2.55 16.93
C ASP A 27 -0.43 -1.06 16.71
N GLY A 28 -0.95 -0.67 15.55
CA GLY A 28 -1.38 0.70 15.26
C GLY A 28 -2.56 1.14 16.13
N TYR A 29 -3.50 0.24 16.45
CA TYR A 29 -4.57 0.52 17.40
C TYR A 29 -4.05 0.70 18.84
N LEU A 30 -3.14 -0.17 19.30
CA LEU A 30 -2.56 -0.10 20.63
C LEU A 30 -1.71 1.17 20.81
N ALA A 31 -0.92 1.55 19.79
CA ALA A 31 -0.13 2.78 19.79
C ALA A 31 -1.00 4.03 19.98
N ARG A 32 -2.11 4.12 19.23
CA ARG A 32 -3.12 5.20 19.36
C ARG A 32 -3.78 5.21 20.73
N LYS A 33 -4.16 4.03 21.24
CA LYS A 33 -4.85 3.86 22.53
C LYS A 33 -3.98 4.30 23.71
N TRP A 34 -2.69 3.99 23.66
CA TRP A 34 -1.74 4.31 24.73
C TRP A 34 -0.98 5.62 24.51
N LYS A 35 -1.20 6.31 23.38
CA LYS A 35 -0.53 7.57 23.02
C LYS A 35 1.01 7.47 23.02
N VAL A 36 1.55 6.32 22.62
CA VAL A 36 3.00 6.04 22.56
C VAL A 36 3.52 6.11 21.12
N GLU A 37 2.90 6.98 20.30
CA GLU A 37 3.32 7.17 18.92
C GLU A 37 4.65 7.93 18.87
N SER A 38 5.60 7.42 18.08
CA SER A 38 6.87 8.09 17.82
C SER A 38 7.05 8.36 16.33
N ASP A 39 7.78 9.43 15.98
CA ASP A 39 8.04 9.78 14.58
C ASP A 39 8.80 8.69 13.82
N LEU A 40 9.69 7.97 14.52
CA LEU A 40 10.41 6.82 13.95
C LEU A 40 9.45 5.64 13.75
N GLY A 41 8.60 5.35 14.74
CA GLY A 41 7.58 4.30 14.64
C GLY A 41 6.63 4.53 13.47
N ALA A 42 6.08 5.73 13.34
CA ALA A 42 5.16 6.09 12.26
C ALA A 42 5.80 6.03 10.85
N ARG A 43 7.12 6.26 10.74
CA ARG A 43 7.83 6.04 9.47
C ARG A 43 8.00 4.55 9.20
N LEU A 44 8.41 3.77 10.19
CA LEU A 44 8.60 2.33 10.07
C LEU A 44 7.30 1.60 9.72
N ASP A 45 6.17 2.05 10.29
CA ASP A 45 4.81 1.61 9.97
C ASP A 45 4.54 1.68 8.46
N ILE A 46 4.71 2.86 7.86
CA ILE A 46 4.51 3.10 6.42
C ILE A 46 5.49 2.28 5.55
N PHE A 47 6.72 2.11 6.04
CA PHE A 47 7.70 1.25 5.37
C PHE A 47 7.26 -0.21 5.41
N GLY A 48 6.79 -0.71 6.55
CA GLY A 48 6.28 -2.07 6.75
C GLY A 48 5.09 -2.36 5.85
N ASP A 49 4.09 -1.48 5.87
CA ASP A 49 2.90 -1.53 4.99
C ASP A 49 3.27 -1.67 3.52
N SER A 50 4.15 -0.79 3.06
CA SER A 50 4.54 -0.73 1.66
C SER A 50 5.38 -1.94 1.28
N LEU A 51 6.26 -2.43 2.18
CA LEU A 51 7.01 -3.66 1.95
C LEU A 51 6.10 -4.88 1.85
N LEU A 52 5.10 -5.01 2.73
CA LEU A 52 4.11 -6.08 2.66
C LEU A 52 3.35 -6.03 1.33
N ALA A 53 2.89 -4.85 0.91
CA ALA A 53 2.19 -4.65 -0.36
C ALA A 53 3.08 -4.98 -1.58
N ILE A 54 4.34 -4.56 -1.58
CA ILE A 54 5.29 -4.83 -2.68
C ILE A 54 5.61 -6.33 -2.76
N LEU A 55 5.95 -6.97 -1.64
CA LEU A 55 6.33 -8.38 -1.62
C LEU A 55 5.16 -9.29 -2.01
N SER A 56 3.96 -9.01 -1.51
CA SER A 56 2.76 -9.75 -1.90
C SER A 56 2.40 -9.54 -3.37
N ALA A 57 2.54 -8.31 -3.89
CA ALA A 57 2.40 -8.05 -5.32
C ALA A 57 3.45 -8.79 -6.16
N LEU A 58 4.71 -8.86 -5.73
CA LEU A 58 5.76 -9.61 -6.44
C LEU A 58 5.46 -11.11 -6.53
N VAL A 59 4.87 -11.70 -5.49
CA VAL A 59 4.39 -13.09 -5.54
C VAL A 59 3.30 -13.24 -6.60
N LEU A 60 2.37 -12.31 -6.71
CA LEU A 60 1.33 -12.33 -7.75
C LEU A 60 1.89 -12.10 -9.16
N VAL A 61 2.96 -11.31 -9.31
CA VAL A 61 3.70 -11.17 -10.57
C VAL A 61 4.34 -12.49 -10.94
N TYR A 62 4.98 -13.18 -9.99
CA TYR A 62 5.57 -14.51 -10.20
C TYR A 62 4.51 -15.54 -10.68
N LEU A 63 3.26 -15.39 -10.22
CA LEU A 63 2.12 -16.19 -10.65
C LEU A 63 1.47 -15.72 -11.97
N ASN A 64 2.02 -14.68 -12.62
CA ASN A 64 1.46 -14.03 -13.83
C ASN A 64 0.02 -13.52 -13.65
N ILE A 65 -0.40 -13.19 -12.43
CA ILE A 65 -1.74 -12.67 -12.13
C ILE A 65 -1.79 -11.15 -12.36
N ILE A 66 -0.71 -10.46 -12.02
CA ILE A 66 -0.59 -9.00 -12.14
C ILE A 66 0.69 -8.63 -12.88
N SER A 67 0.68 -7.45 -13.52
CA SER A 67 1.86 -6.91 -14.19
C SER A 67 2.92 -6.44 -13.20
N PHE A 68 4.20 -6.60 -13.55
CA PHE A 68 5.35 -6.08 -12.80
C PHE A 68 5.30 -4.55 -12.60
N LEU A 69 4.53 -3.84 -13.42
CA LEU A 69 4.30 -2.40 -13.26
C LEU A 69 3.62 -2.05 -11.93
N TYR A 70 2.78 -2.95 -11.37
CA TYR A 70 2.04 -2.65 -10.15
C TYR A 70 2.94 -2.50 -8.90
N PRO A 71 3.81 -3.47 -8.54
CA PRO A 71 4.72 -3.29 -7.41
C PRO A 71 5.69 -2.11 -7.62
N LEU A 72 6.07 -1.79 -8.86
CA LEU A 72 6.85 -0.58 -9.16
C LEU A 72 6.10 0.71 -8.82
N ILE A 73 4.79 0.77 -9.08
CA ILE A 73 3.96 1.94 -8.74
C ILE A 73 3.87 2.10 -7.22
N ILE A 74 3.71 1.00 -6.47
CA ILE A 74 3.72 1.03 -4.99
C ILE A 74 5.07 1.56 -4.48
N LEU A 75 6.18 1.05 -5.02
CA LEU A 75 7.53 1.51 -4.68
C LEU A 75 7.71 3.01 -4.97
N TYR A 76 7.34 3.46 -6.17
CA TYR A 76 7.37 4.88 -6.54
C TYR A 76 6.57 5.73 -5.54
N LYS A 77 5.38 5.24 -5.15
CA LYS A 77 4.52 5.94 -4.20
C LYS A 77 5.10 6.04 -2.79
N LEU A 78 5.78 5.00 -2.32
CA LEU A 78 6.51 5.05 -1.07
C LEU A 78 7.57 6.17 -1.10
N PHE A 79 8.40 6.21 -2.14
CA PHE A 79 9.44 7.24 -2.29
C PHE A 79 8.85 8.65 -2.40
N GLU A 80 7.84 8.84 -3.25
CA GLU A 80 7.14 10.11 -3.40
C GLU A 80 6.53 10.56 -2.07
N PHE A 81 5.94 9.64 -1.30
CA PHE A 81 5.34 9.95 -0.02
C PHE A 81 6.37 10.40 1.01
N LEU A 82 7.48 9.67 1.14
CA LEU A 82 8.55 10.00 2.09
C LEU A 82 9.21 11.34 1.76
N LEU A 83 9.49 11.60 0.48
CA LEU A 83 10.07 12.87 0.03
C LEU A 83 9.09 14.02 0.26
N SER A 84 7.88 13.91 -0.29
CA SER A 84 6.88 14.98 -0.21
C SER A 84 6.51 15.31 1.24
N SER A 85 6.45 14.31 2.12
CA SER A 85 6.15 14.53 3.53
C SER A 85 7.25 15.30 4.26
N LYS A 86 8.52 15.19 3.84
CA LYS A 86 9.64 15.95 4.43
C LYS A 86 9.52 17.45 4.15
N TYR A 87 9.05 17.83 2.96
CA TYR A 87 8.95 19.22 2.51
C TYR A 87 7.61 19.88 2.87
N LEU A 88 6.52 19.12 2.96
CA LEU A 88 5.19 19.62 3.31
C LEU A 88 4.97 19.78 4.83
N LYS A 89 5.97 19.51 5.66
CA LYS A 89 5.86 19.53 7.14
C LYS A 89 5.52 20.91 7.70
N ASP A 90 5.88 21.98 6.98
CA ASP A 90 5.74 23.36 7.48
C ASP A 90 4.36 23.98 7.16
N LEU A 91 3.46 23.22 6.53
CA LEU A 91 2.09 23.65 6.27
C LEU A 91 1.24 23.57 7.56
N PRO A 92 0.37 24.58 7.83
CA PRO A 92 -0.44 24.67 9.05
C PRO A 92 -1.48 23.55 9.21
N SER A 93 -1.71 22.74 8.16
CA SER A 93 -2.59 21.58 8.19
C SER A 93 -1.92 20.31 8.72
N SER A 94 -0.62 20.33 9.00
CA SER A 94 0.09 19.17 9.57
C SER A 94 -0.03 19.20 11.10
N LYS A 95 -0.85 18.30 11.67
CA LYS A 95 -0.86 18.07 13.12
C LYS A 95 0.33 17.23 13.58
N ASN A 96 0.98 16.50 12.67
CA ASN A 96 2.08 15.55 12.91
C ASN A 96 3.20 15.70 11.86
N PHE A 97 4.36 15.06 12.08
CA PHE A 97 5.51 14.97 11.16
C PHE A 97 5.16 14.49 9.72
N LEU A 98 4.01 13.83 9.55
CA LEU A 98 3.58 13.25 8.28
C LEU A 98 2.35 13.97 7.69
N TYR A 99 2.46 14.39 6.44
CA TYR A 99 1.34 14.99 5.70
C TYR A 99 0.57 13.90 4.94
N PHE A 100 -0.66 13.63 5.37
CA PHE A 100 -1.54 12.65 4.72
C PHE A 100 -2.58 13.34 3.83
N ASP A 101 -2.60 12.95 2.55
CA ASP A 101 -3.69 13.26 1.63
C ASP A 101 -4.75 12.16 1.73
N ILE A 102 -6.04 12.52 1.73
CA ILE A 102 -7.16 11.56 1.82
C ILE A 102 -7.08 10.54 0.68
N MET A 103 -6.74 11.00 -0.54
CA MET A 103 -6.63 10.15 -1.73
C MET A 103 -5.42 9.22 -1.65
N GLY A 104 -4.28 9.72 -1.18
CA GLY A 104 -3.06 8.93 -1.01
C GLY A 104 -3.20 7.87 0.09
N LYS A 105 -3.88 8.21 1.20
CA LYS A 105 -4.17 7.27 2.28
C LYS A 105 -5.05 6.11 1.80
N ASN A 106 -6.12 6.42 1.07
CA ASN A 106 -7.00 5.38 0.54
C ASN A 106 -6.30 4.50 -0.49
N ALA A 107 -5.46 5.08 -1.36
CA ALA A 107 -4.66 4.31 -2.31
C ALA A 107 -3.67 3.35 -1.60
N GLY A 108 -3.03 3.81 -0.51
CA GLY A 108 -2.16 2.97 0.32
C GLY A 108 -2.90 1.79 0.95
N ILE A 109 -4.02 2.06 1.62
CA ILE A 109 -4.87 1.01 2.23
C ILE A 109 -5.30 -0.01 1.18
N LEU A 110 -5.80 0.45 0.02
CA LEU A 110 -6.21 -0.46 -1.05
C LEU A 110 -5.05 -1.31 -1.57
N SER A 111 -3.86 -0.72 -1.74
CA SER A 111 -2.68 -1.46 -2.21
C SER A 111 -2.21 -2.55 -1.23
N MET A 112 -2.50 -2.41 0.07
CA MET A 112 -2.21 -3.40 1.10
C MET A 112 -3.17 -4.60 1.03
N PHE A 113 -4.47 -4.37 0.87
CA PHE A 113 -5.47 -5.44 0.89
C PHE A 113 -5.60 -6.19 -0.44
N VAL A 114 -5.40 -5.50 -1.57
CA VAL A 114 -5.64 -6.05 -2.91
C VAL A 114 -4.84 -7.33 -3.17
N PRO A 115 -3.53 -7.43 -2.87
CA PRO A 115 -2.80 -8.67 -3.07
C PRO A 115 -3.39 -9.88 -2.32
N GLY A 116 -3.87 -9.67 -1.09
CA GLY A 116 -4.53 -10.72 -0.30
C GLY A 116 -5.87 -11.17 -0.88
N ILE A 117 -6.70 -10.20 -1.30
CA ILE A 117 -7.99 -10.48 -1.97
C ILE A 117 -7.73 -11.26 -3.27
N LEU A 118 -6.76 -10.83 -4.07
CA LEU A 118 -6.40 -11.48 -5.32
C LEU A 118 -5.91 -12.92 -5.10
N ALA A 119 -5.05 -13.13 -4.11
CA ALA A 119 -4.59 -14.47 -3.75
C ALA A 119 -5.75 -15.36 -3.29
N PHE A 120 -6.68 -14.83 -2.48
CA PHE A 120 -7.87 -15.55 -2.04
C PHE A 120 -8.74 -15.97 -3.23
N VAL A 121 -9.10 -15.03 -4.10
CA VAL A 121 -9.97 -15.33 -5.24
C VAL A 121 -9.28 -16.27 -6.23
N TYR A 122 -7.98 -16.16 -6.45
CA TYR A 122 -7.23 -17.07 -7.33
C TYR A 122 -7.32 -18.54 -6.88
N ILE A 123 -7.34 -18.79 -5.57
CA ILE A 123 -7.42 -20.16 -5.02
C ILE A 123 -8.82 -20.76 -5.19
N PHE A 124 -9.88 -19.95 -5.12
CA PHE A 124 -11.26 -20.44 -5.11
C PHE A 124 -12.03 -20.28 -6.44
N ILE A 125 -11.70 -19.28 -7.29
CA ILE A 125 -12.48 -18.93 -8.50
C ILE A 125 -11.55 -18.44 -9.65
N PRO A 126 -10.88 -19.34 -10.40
CA PRO A 126 -9.82 -18.94 -11.34
C PRO A 126 -10.28 -18.30 -12.67
N ILE A 127 -11.49 -18.58 -13.18
CA ILE A 127 -11.82 -18.32 -14.60
C ILE A 127 -12.35 -16.89 -14.93
N TYR A 128 -12.95 -16.16 -13.97
CA TYR A 128 -13.53 -14.82 -14.18
C TYR A 128 -12.64 -13.66 -13.68
N LEU A 129 -11.42 -13.98 -13.24
CA LEU A 129 -10.66 -13.13 -12.35
C LEU A 129 -9.90 -12.00 -13.09
N ILE A 130 -9.21 -12.32 -14.20
CA ILE A 130 -8.23 -11.43 -14.84
C ILE A 130 -8.80 -10.04 -15.19
N LEU A 131 -10.04 -9.97 -15.69
CA LEU A 131 -10.67 -8.70 -16.04
C LEU A 131 -10.92 -7.82 -14.80
N VAL A 132 -11.50 -8.41 -13.74
CA VAL A 132 -11.80 -7.70 -12.49
C VAL A 132 -10.52 -7.22 -11.81
N VAL A 133 -9.47 -8.05 -11.80
CA VAL A 133 -8.15 -7.68 -11.29
C VAL A 133 -7.61 -6.46 -12.02
N ASN A 134 -7.58 -6.50 -13.35
CA ASN A 134 -7.04 -5.40 -14.13
C ASN A 134 -7.82 -4.09 -13.91
N VAL A 135 -9.15 -4.15 -13.82
CA VAL A 135 -9.98 -2.97 -13.52
C VAL A 135 -9.65 -2.41 -12.13
N LEU A 136 -9.55 -3.25 -11.10
CA LEU A 136 -9.18 -2.82 -9.75
C LEU A 136 -7.79 -2.17 -9.71
N LEU A 137 -6.80 -2.79 -10.36
CA LEU A 137 -5.44 -2.26 -10.42
C LEU A 137 -5.42 -0.88 -11.11
N VAL A 138 -6.14 -0.72 -12.23
CA VAL A 138 -6.24 0.57 -12.93
C VAL A 138 -6.88 1.65 -12.05
N LEU A 139 -7.92 1.32 -11.28
CA LEU A 139 -8.53 2.28 -10.36
C LEU A 139 -7.54 2.74 -9.27
N ILE A 140 -6.74 1.82 -8.73
CA ILE A 140 -5.73 2.14 -7.71
C ILE A 140 -4.62 3.01 -8.30
N THR A 141 -4.15 2.69 -9.50
CA THR A 141 -3.12 3.49 -10.16
C THR A 141 -3.63 4.87 -10.53
N LEU A 142 -4.89 5.03 -10.94
CA LEU A 142 -5.51 6.33 -11.15
C LEU A 142 -5.58 7.15 -9.86
N MET A 143 -6.04 6.56 -8.76
CA MET A 143 -6.04 7.22 -7.44
C MET A 143 -4.63 7.64 -7.02
N ALA A 144 -3.64 6.77 -7.25
CA ALA A 144 -2.24 7.06 -6.99
C ALA A 144 -1.77 8.26 -7.83
N ILE A 145 -2.03 8.28 -9.13
CA ILE A 145 -1.65 9.37 -10.04
C ILE A 145 -2.27 10.70 -9.57
N VAL A 146 -3.58 10.73 -9.31
CA VAL A 146 -4.30 11.92 -8.81
C VAL A 146 -3.68 12.42 -7.52
N SER A 147 -3.35 11.51 -6.59
CA SER A 147 -2.66 11.87 -5.35
C SER A 147 -1.23 12.40 -5.60
N SER A 148 -0.54 11.98 -6.66
CA SER A 148 0.80 12.53 -6.97
C SER A 148 0.70 13.97 -7.43
N VAL A 149 -0.24 14.23 -8.35
CA VAL A 149 -0.46 15.55 -8.91
C VAL A 149 -0.89 16.53 -7.82
N SER A 150 -1.79 16.12 -6.92
CA SER A 150 -2.25 16.97 -5.81
C SER A 150 -1.11 17.35 -4.86
N ARG A 151 -0.13 16.45 -4.63
CA ARG A 151 1.02 16.71 -3.76
C ARG A 151 2.08 17.55 -4.44
N LEU A 152 2.38 17.28 -5.71
CA LEU A 152 3.29 18.11 -6.50
C LEU A 152 2.77 19.55 -6.60
N TYR A 153 1.49 19.75 -6.89
CA TYR A 153 0.88 21.08 -6.93
C TYR A 153 1.05 21.84 -5.60
N ARG A 154 0.84 21.16 -4.47
CA ARG A 154 1.05 21.75 -3.13
C ARG A 154 2.51 22.07 -2.84
N LEU A 155 3.44 21.19 -3.23
CA LEU A 155 4.87 21.42 -3.11
C LEU A 155 5.31 22.64 -3.92
N PHE A 156 4.88 22.73 -5.18
CA PHE A 156 5.15 23.90 -6.04
C PHE A 156 4.61 25.19 -5.44
N LYS A 157 3.38 25.17 -4.91
CA LYS A 157 2.79 26.34 -4.26
C LYS A 157 3.60 26.79 -3.05
N GLN A 158 4.10 25.85 -2.24
CA GLN A 158 4.90 26.18 -1.05
C GLN A 158 6.30 26.70 -1.40
N LEU A 159 6.95 26.15 -2.43
CA LEU A 159 8.28 26.57 -2.87
C LEU A 159 8.31 27.91 -3.61
N PHE A 160 7.22 28.26 -4.33
CA PHE A 160 7.20 29.41 -5.23
C PHE A 160 6.42 30.63 -4.70
N PHE A 161 5.61 30.46 -3.64
CA PHE A 161 4.90 31.55 -2.95
C PHE A 161 5.46 31.83 -1.53
N LEU A 162 6.69 31.40 -1.27
CA LEU A 162 7.55 31.86 -0.17
C LEU A 162 8.41 33.02 -0.67
#